data_AF-A0A839IP57-F1
#
_entry.id   AF-A0A839IP57-F1
#
_cell.length_a   1.000
_cell.length_b   1.000
_cell.length_c   1.000
_cell.angle_alpha   90.00
_cell.angle_beta   90.00
_cell.angle_gamma   90.00
#
_symmetry.space_group_name_H-M   'P 1'
#
loop_
_entity.id
_entity.type
_entity.pdbx_description
1 polymer ?
#
loop_
_entity_poly.entity_id
_entity_poly.type
_entity_poly.pdbx_seq_one_letter_code
_entity_poly.pdbx_strand_id
1 'polypeptide(L)'
;MSQINQSINHYIVPLEGALKAIAELEAGHSPGNWLLSLKLLYDGEPSGQASFNLYGYSEPEAKELVQNIHRHEFIMREIDDLLFGDSDT
;
A
#
# COMPACT_ATOMS: atom_id res chain seq x y z
N MET A 1 -22.11 -15.45 16.28
CA MET A 1 -21.26 -14.39 15.70
C MET A 1 -20.08 -15.09 15.05
N SER A 2 -20.05 -15.18 13.72
CA SER A 2 -18.95 -15.86 13.02
C SER A 2 -17.77 -14.91 12.93
N GLN A 3 -16.66 -15.31 13.56
CA GLN A 3 -15.38 -14.61 13.49
C GLN A 3 -14.87 -14.72 12.05
N ILE A 4 -14.97 -13.63 11.29
CA ILE A 4 -14.41 -13.56 9.95
C ILE A 4 -12.89 -13.56 10.14
N ASN A 5 -12.22 -14.65 9.79
CA ASN A 5 -10.75 -14.68 9.74
C ASN A 5 -10.32 -13.74 8.60
N GLN A 6 -10.03 -12.48 8.92
CA GLN A 6 -9.47 -11.54 7.97
C GLN A 6 -8.07 -12.01 7.59
N SER A 7 -7.87 -12.32 6.31
CA SER A 7 -6.56 -12.68 5.78
C SER A 7 -5.80 -11.40 5.49
N ILE A 8 -4.69 -11.19 6.20
CA ILE A 8 -3.76 -10.10 5.95
C ILE A 8 -2.57 -10.67 5.20
N ASN A 9 -2.22 -10.07 4.07
CA ASN A 9 -1.06 -10.45 3.28
C ASN A 9 0.02 -9.37 3.40
N HIS A 10 1.25 -9.78 3.71
CA HIS A 10 2.40 -8.89 3.86
C HIS A 10 3.35 -9.04 2.68
N TYR A 11 3.78 -7.91 2.12
CA TYR A 11 4.73 -7.85 1.00
C TYR A 11 5.83 -6.83 1.30
N ILE A 12 7.03 -7.10 0.81
CA ILE A 12 8.09 -6.10 0.74
C ILE A 12 8.28 -5.78 -0.74
N VAL A 13 8.03 -4.53 -1.10
CA VAL A 13 8.04 -4.10 -2.50
C VAL A 13 9.11 -3.01 -2.71
N PRO A 14 10.01 -3.17 -3.70
CA PRO A 14 10.84 -2.06 -4.14
C PRO A 14 9.97 -1.05 -4.86
N LEU A 15 10.19 0.24 -4.57
CA LEU A 15 9.48 1.35 -5.22
C LEU A 15 10.40 2.00 -6.25
N GLU A 16 11.39 2.77 -5.79
CA GLU A 16 12.41 3.39 -6.64
C GLU A 16 13.72 3.57 -5.86
N GLY A 17 14.86 3.26 -6.48
CA GLY A 17 16.18 3.41 -5.85
C GLY A 17 16.30 2.68 -4.50
N ALA A 18 16.61 3.42 -3.44
CA ALA A 18 16.70 2.88 -2.07
C ALA A 18 15.33 2.81 -1.34
N LEU A 19 14.27 3.36 -1.95
CA LEU A 19 12.94 3.39 -1.38
C LEU A 19 12.25 2.02 -1.54
N LYS A 20 11.73 1.51 -0.43
CA LYS A 20 10.94 0.28 -0.35
C LYS A 20 9.66 0.54 0.44
N ALA A 21 8.67 -0.31 0.27
CA ALA A 21 7.52 -0.34 1.15
C ALA A 21 7.29 -1.72 1.75
N ILE A 22 6.89 -1.75 3.01
CA ILE A 22 6.18 -2.88 3.60
C ILE A 22 4.70 -2.65 3.30
N ALA A 23 4.12 -3.48 2.45
CA ALA A 23 2.72 -3.43 2.08
C ALA A 23 1.91 -4.47 2.86
N GLU A 24 0.84 -4.03 3.50
CA GLU A 24 -0.14 -4.85 4.20
C GLU A 24 -1.46 -4.76 3.43
N LEU A 25 -1.93 -5.88 2.89
CA LEU A 25 -3.18 -5.97 2.16
C LEU A 25 -4.21 -6.73 2.99
N GLU A 26 -5.25 -6.03 3.41
CA GLU A 26 -6.32 -6.54 4.26
C GLU A 26 -7.67 -6.60 3.51
N ALA A 27 -8.37 -7.73 3.63
CA ALA A 27 -9.74 -7.85 3.15
C ALA A 27 -10.70 -7.10 4.07
N GLY A 28 -11.44 -6.13 3.52
CA GLY A 28 -12.47 -5.40 4.25
C GLY A 28 -13.69 -6.26 4.58
N HIS A 29 -14.60 -5.70 5.38
CA HIS A 29 -15.85 -6.37 5.79
C HIS A 29 -16.85 -6.64 4.64
N SER A 30 -16.62 -6.08 3.44
CA SER A 30 -17.49 -6.24 2.28
C SER A 30 -16.70 -6.83 1.11
N PRO A 31 -17.30 -7.73 0.31
CA PRO A 31 -16.66 -8.28 -0.87
C PRO A 31 -16.29 -7.14 -1.84
N GLY A 32 -15.07 -7.18 -2.36
CA GLY A 32 -14.54 -6.12 -3.22
C GLY A 32 -14.05 -4.87 -2.48
N ASN A 33 -13.90 -4.93 -1.16
CA ASN A 33 -13.25 -3.88 -0.38
C ASN A 33 -11.91 -4.40 0.15
N TRP A 34 -10.81 -3.75 -0.22
CA TRP A 34 -9.49 -4.04 0.31
C TRP A 34 -8.83 -2.77 0.81
N LEU A 35 -8.09 -2.89 1.91
CA LEU A 35 -7.25 -1.83 2.42
C LEU A 35 -5.79 -2.20 2.16
N LEU A 36 -5.09 -1.33 1.44
CA LEU A 36 -3.65 -1.39 1.25
C LEU A 36 -3.00 -0.38 2.18
N SER A 37 -2.17 -0.84 3.13
CA SER A 37 -1.35 0.03 3.97
C SER A 37 0.12 -0.12 3.59
N LEU A 38 0.82 0.98 3.40
CA LEU A 38 2.23 1.04 3.05
C LEU A 38 3.00 1.71 4.18
N LYS A 39 4.05 1.05 4.66
CA LYS A 39 5.10 1.67 5.48
C LYS A 39 6.33 1.86 4.61
N LEU A 40 6.70 3.11 4.37
CA LEU A 40 7.81 3.49 3.51
C LEU A 40 9.12 3.42 4.27
N LEU A 41 10.14 2.88 3.61
CA LEU A 41 11.49 2.71 4.12
C LEU A 41 12.47 3.29 3.10
N TYR A 42 13.20 4.34 3.47
CA TYR A 42 14.31 4.87 2.68
C TYR A 42 15.63 4.52 3.35
N ASP A 43 16.51 3.82 2.63
CA ASP A 43 17.81 3.32 3.16
C ASP A 43 17.69 2.49 4.46
N GLY A 44 16.53 1.85 4.67
CA GLY A 44 16.25 1.04 5.85
C GLY A 44 15.63 1.80 7.03
N GLU A 45 15.50 3.14 6.93
CA GLU A 45 14.83 3.96 7.93
C GLU A 45 13.37 4.24 7.55
N PRO A 46 12.44 4.26 8.52
CA PRO A 46 11.05 4.60 8.26
C PRO A 46 10.92 6.06 7.81
N SER A 47 10.33 6.27 6.63
CA SER A 47 10.22 7.60 6.02
C SER A 47 8.78 8.10 5.87
N GLY A 48 7.79 7.24 6.09
CA GLY A 48 6.38 7.62 6.01
C GLY A 48 5.43 6.43 6.00
N GLN A 49 4.14 6.72 6.03
CA GLN A 49 3.09 5.72 5.87
C GLN A 49 1.93 6.27 5.04
N ALA A 50 1.33 5.42 4.21
CA ALA A 50 0.17 5.75 3.39
C ALA A 50 -0.83 4.59 3.38
N SER A 51 -2.12 4.89 3.22
CA SER A 51 -3.17 3.88 3.12
C SER A 51 -4.13 4.19 1.99
N PHE A 52 -4.50 3.17 1.22
CA PHE A 52 -5.34 3.26 0.04
C PHE A 52 -6.50 2.28 0.14
N ASN A 53 -7.71 2.77 -0.09
CA ASN A 53 -8.88 1.90 -0.24
C ASN A 53 -8.97 1.43 -1.70
N LEU A 54 -8.92 0.12 -1.92
CA LEU A 54 -9.02 -0.50 -3.23
C LEU A 54 -10.46 -0.99 -3.46
N TYR A 55 -11.40 -0.04 -3.54
CA TYR A 55 -12.80 -0.36 -3.77
C TYR A 55 -13.03 -0.93 -5.17
N GLY A 56 -13.77 -2.04 -5.24
CA GLY A 56 -14.11 -2.73 -6.48
C GLY A 56 -13.05 -3.73 -6.95
N TYR A 57 -11.91 -3.83 -6.27
CA TYR A 57 -10.85 -4.79 -6.63
C TYR A 57 -11.23 -6.20 -6.16
N SER A 58 -11.07 -7.18 -7.05
CA SER A 58 -11.01 -8.58 -6.63
C SER A 58 -9.69 -8.87 -5.90
N GLU A 59 -9.63 -9.98 -5.16
CA GLU A 59 -8.40 -10.42 -4.51
C GLU A 59 -7.19 -10.50 -5.46
N PRO A 60 -7.26 -11.17 -6.64
CA PRO A 60 -6.12 -11.24 -7.54
C PRO A 60 -5.70 -9.86 -8.07
N GLU A 61 -6.65 -8.97 -8.37
CA GLU A 61 -6.35 -7.61 -8.80
C GLU A 61 -5.65 -6.80 -7.69
N ALA A 62 -6.11 -6.91 -6.44
CA ALA A 62 -5.49 -6.24 -5.31
C ALA A 62 -4.06 -6.76 -5.08
N LYS A 63 -3.85 -8.07 -5.17
CA LYS A 63 -2.52 -8.69 -5.06
C LYS A 63 -1.59 -8.28 -6.20
N GLU A 64 -2.10 -8.25 -7.43
CA GLU A 64 -1.33 -7.81 -8.62
C GLU A 64 -0.94 -6.34 -8.49
N LEU A 65 -1.85 -5.47 -8.03
CA LEU A 65 -1.56 -4.07 -7.78
C LEU A 65 -0.43 -3.93 -6.76
N VAL A 66 -0.48 -4.65 -5.62
CA VAL A 66 0.57 -4.59 -4.60
C VAL A 66 1.93 -4.98 -5.16
N GLN A 67 2.00 -6.05 -5.94
CA GLN A 67 3.25 -6.50 -6.57
C GLN A 67 3.80 -5.50 -7.60
N ASN A 68 2.94 -4.62 -8.13
CA ASN A 68 3.26 -3.66 -9.18
C ASN A 68 3.04 -2.20 -8.74
N ILE A 69 3.12 -1.88 -7.44
CA ILE A 69 2.88 -0.52 -6.93
C ILE A 69 3.73 0.53 -7.68
N HIS A 70 4.99 0.21 -7.97
CA HIS A 70 5.90 1.09 -8.72
C HIS A 70 5.42 1.48 -10.13
N ARG A 71 4.43 0.76 -10.68
CA ARG A 71 3.81 1.05 -11.99
C ARG A 71 2.50 1.83 -11.85
N HIS A 72 1.99 1.97 -10.64
CA HIS A 72 0.71 2.60 -10.39
C HIS A 72 0.91 4.10 -10.14
N GLU A 73 0.83 4.90 -11.22
CA GLU A 73 1.17 6.33 -11.24
C GLU A 73 0.50 7.12 -10.09
N PHE A 74 -0.78 6.85 -9.82
CA PHE A 74 -1.50 7.51 -8.72
C PHE A 74 -0.87 7.22 -7.35
N ILE A 75 -0.52 5.97 -7.05
CA ILE A 75 0.03 5.60 -5.75
C ILE A 75 1.44 6.15 -5.60
N MET A 76 2.25 6.08 -6.67
CA MET A 76 3.59 6.67 -6.69
C MET A 76 3.54 8.18 -6.47
N ARG A 77 2.61 8.88 -7.12
CA ARG A 77 2.42 10.32 -6.90
C ARG A 77 2.07 10.66 -5.46
N GLU A 78 1.18 9.91 -4.83
CA GLU A 78 0.82 10.11 -3.42
C GLU A 78 2.01 9.82 -2.48
N ILE A 79 2.86 8.85 -2.84
CA ILE A 79 4.11 8.57 -2.12
C ILE A 79 5.10 9.73 -2.28
N ASP A 80 5.27 10.26 -3.49
CA ASP A 80 6.12 11.43 -3.74
C ASP A 80 5.63 12.66 -2.95
N ASP A 81 4.33 12.93 -2.96
CA ASP A 81 3.73 14.02 -2.21
C ASP A 81 3.91 13.84 -0.69
N LEU A 82 3.77 12.61 -0.18
CA LEU A 82 4.03 12.32 1.23
C LEU A 82 5.49 12.55 1.63
N LEU A 83 6.44 12.19 0.77
CA LEU A 83 7.87 12.26 1.07
C LEU A 83 8.46 13.67 0.87
N PHE A 84 7.91 14.42 -0.09
CA PHE A 84 8.49 15.69 -0.54
C PHE A 84 7.52 16.88 -0.51
N GLY A 85 6.21 16.63 -0.41
CA GLY A 85 5.14 17.64 -0.47
C GLY A 85 4.97 18.46 0.81
N ASP A 86 5.38 17.95 1.97
CA ASP A 86 5.43 18.73 3.22
C ASP A 86 6.73 19.55 3.30
N SER A 87 6.92 20.46 2.33
CA SER A 87 8.03 21.43 2.31
C SER A 87 7.59 22.86 2.63
N ASP A 88 6.31 23.12 2.95
CA ASP A 88 5.82 24.47 3.24
C ASP A 88 4.65 24.46 4.24
N THR A 89 4.94 24.58 5.54
CA THR A 89 4.32 25.56 6.47
C THR A 89 5.01 25.64 7.83
#